data_AF-A0A966I055-F1
#
_entry.id   AF-A0A966I055-F1
#
_cell.length_a   1.000
_cell.length_b   1.000
_cell.length_c   1.000
_cell.angle_alpha   90.00
_cell.angle_beta   90.00
_cell.angle_gamma   90.00
#
_symmetry.space_group_name_H-M   'P 1'
#
loop_
_entity.id
_entity.type
_entity.pdbx_description
1 polymer ?
#
loop_
_entity_poly.entity_id
_entity_poly.type
_entity_poly.pdbx_seq_one_letter_code
_entity_poly.pdbx_strand_id
1 'polypeptide(L)' 'MSSPERDEDLALYVISVAAQLSGLHPQTLRQYDRLGLVSPSRAQGRGRRYSLKDIALLRNVS' A
#
# COMPACT_ATOMS: atom_id res chain seq x y z
N MET A 1 11.69 7.59 22.87
CA MET A 1 11.06 8.22 21.69
C MET A 1 11.00 7.21 20.57
N SER A 2 9.81 6.66 20.28
CA SER A 2 9.63 5.85 19.07
C SER A 2 9.37 6.84 17.93
N SER A 3 10.29 6.95 16.98
CA SER A 3 10.14 7.85 15.84
C SER A 3 8.99 7.35 14.95
N PRO A 4 7.91 8.14 14.76
CA PRO A 4 6.71 7.71 14.02
C PRO A 4 6.97 7.41 12.54
N GLU A 5 8.07 7.92 11.97
CA GLU A 5 8.44 7.72 10.56
C GLU A 5 8.67 6.25 10.19
N ARG A 6 9.10 5.40 11.14
CA ARG A 6 9.36 3.99 10.84
C ARG A 6 8.08 3.19 10.58
N ASP A 7 6.97 3.55 11.21
CA ASP A 7 5.70 2.83 11.06
C ASP A 7 5.05 3.10 9.69
N GLU A 8 5.31 4.26 9.09
CA GLU A 8 4.72 4.63 7.81
C GLU A 8 5.27 3.82 6.62
N ASP A 9 6.51 3.34 6.72
CA ASP A 9 7.15 2.47 5.74
C ASP A 9 6.82 0.97 5.98
N LEU A 10 6.20 0.61 7.13
CA LEU A 10 5.84 -0.78 7.40
C LEU A 10 4.67 -1.21 6.53
N ALA A 11 4.90 -2.23 5.70
CA ALA A 11 3.89 -2.87 4.89
C ALA A 11 2.92 -3.72 5.75
N LEU A 12 1.99 -3.06 6.43
CA LEU A 12 1.02 -3.66 7.36
C LEU A 12 -0.36 -3.86 6.73
N TYR A 13 -0.72 -3.09 5.70
CA TYR A 13 -2.08 -3.02 5.18
C TYR A 13 -2.28 -3.94 3.98
N VAL A 14 -3.29 -4.81 4.00
CA VAL A 14 -3.64 -5.61 2.82
C VAL A 14 -4.31 -4.76 1.75
N ILE A 15 -4.34 -5.25 0.51
CA ILE A 15 -4.92 -4.53 -0.64
C ILE A 15 -6.35 -4.02 -0.42
N SER A 16 -7.18 -4.79 0.29
CA SER A 16 -8.57 -4.39 0.58
C SER A 16 -8.64 -3.18 1.51
N VAL A 17 -7.73 -3.11 2.50
CA VAL A 17 -7.65 -1.98 3.43
C VAL A 17 -7.03 -0.78 2.74
N ALA A 18 -5.96 -1.00 1.95
CA ALA A 18 -5.34 0.04 1.15
C ALA A 18 -6.35 0.70 0.18
N ALA A 19 -7.21 -0.10 -0.47
CA ALA A 19 -8.27 0.38 -1.35
C ALA A 19 -9.27 1.29 -0.63
N GLN A 20 -9.72 0.90 0.56
CA GLN A 20 -10.62 1.73 1.36
C GLN A 20 -9.96 3.04 1.80
N LEU A 21 -8.70 2.97 2.25
CA LEU A 21 -7.96 4.14 2.73
C LEU A 21 -7.57 5.10 1.60
N SER A 22 -7.29 4.57 0.41
CA SER A 22 -6.94 5.38 -0.75
C SER A 22 -8.15 5.85 -1.55
N GLY A 23 -9.35 5.30 -1.29
CA GLY A 23 -10.55 5.53 -2.10
C GLY A 23 -10.49 4.89 -3.50
N LEU A 24 -9.51 4.02 -3.76
CA LEU A 24 -9.33 3.39 -5.07
C LEU A 24 -9.93 1.99 -5.08
N HIS A 25 -10.41 1.56 -6.25
CA HIS A 25 -10.86 0.18 -6.42
C HIS A 25 -9.68 -0.80 -6.27
N PRO A 26 -9.84 -1.95 -5.57
CA PRO A 26 -8.75 -2.92 -5.40
C PRO A 26 -8.12 -3.41 -6.70
N GLN A 27 -8.87 -3.39 -7.82
CA GLN A 27 -8.35 -3.76 -9.12
C GLN A 27 -7.39 -2.73 -9.70
N THR A 28 -7.66 -1.43 -9.50
CA THR A 28 -6.77 -0.33 -9.86
C THR A 28 -5.46 -0.43 -9.08
N LEU A 29 -5.54 -0.73 -7.77
CA LEU A 29 -4.34 -0.97 -6.96
C LEU A 29 -3.49 -2.15 -7.46
N ARG A 30 -4.13 -3.26 -7.86
CA ARG A 30 -3.42 -4.40 -8.46
C ARG A 30 -2.72 -4.02 -9.75
N GLN A 31 -3.34 -3.14 -10.54
CA GLN A 31 -2.79 -2.65 -11.80
C GLN A 31 -1.58 -1.77 -11.54
N TYR A 32 -1.66 -0.81 -10.62
CA TYR A 32 -0.54 0.07 -10.25
C TYR A 32 0.65 -0.72 -9.69
N ASP A 33 0.38 -1.72 -8.86
CA ASP A 33 1.40 -2.65 -8.38
C ASP A 33 2.04 -3.45 -9.53
N ARG A 34 1.23 -4.00 -10.46
CA ARG A 34 1.75 -4.70 -11.64
C ARG A 34 2.60 -3.79 -12.54
N LEU A 35 2.25 -2.50 -12.60
CA LEU A 35 2.99 -1.47 -13.33
C LEU A 35 4.26 -1.01 -12.59
N GLY A 36 4.46 -1.41 -11.34
CA GLY A 36 5.62 -1.01 -10.53
C GLY A 36 5.54 0.40 -9.95
N LEU A 37 4.35 1.02 -9.92
CA LEU A 37 4.15 2.36 -9.35
C LEU A 37 4.23 2.38 -7.82
N VAL A 38 4.02 1.23 -7.17
CA VAL A 38 4.11 1.03 -5.74
C VAL A 38 4.93 -0.23 -5.47
N SER A 39 5.67 -0.26 -4.36
CA SER A 39 6.55 -1.38 -4.00
C SER A 39 6.00 -2.14 -2.79
N PRO A 40 4.88 -2.89 -2.93
CA PRO A 40 4.34 -3.64 -1.81
C PRO A 40 5.31 -4.74 -1.42
N SER A 41 5.62 -4.82 -0.13
CA SER A 41 6.36 -5.97 0.39
C SER A 41 5.52 -7.22 0.23
N ARG A 42 6.07 -8.21 -0.48
CA ARG A 42 5.44 -9.52 -0.63
C ARG A 42 5.60 -10.28 0.69
N ALA A 43 4.53 -10.36 1.49
CA ALA A 43 4.52 -11.29 2.61
C ALA A 43 4.51 -12.72 2.04
N GLN A 44 5.52 -13.52 2.39
CA GLN A 44 5.71 -14.90 1.93
C GLN A 44 4.39 -15.68 2.06
N GLY A 45 3.72 -15.95 0.94
CA GLY A 45 2.45 -16.68 0.86
C GLY A 45 1.17 -15.95 1.32
N ARG A 46 1.23 -14.71 1.82
CA ARG A 46 0.06 -14.01 2.43
C ARG A 46 -0.46 -12.79 1.67
N GLY A 47 0.06 -12.53 0.48
CA GLY A 47 -0.41 -11.47 -0.40
C GLY A 47 0.36 -10.15 -0.25
N ARG A 48 -0.02 -9.17 -1.06
CA ARG A 48 0.60 -7.84 -1.13
C ARG A 48 0.20 -7.02 0.09
N ARG A 49 1.19 -6.47 0.79
CA ARG A 49 0.98 -5.50 1.86
C ARG A 49 1.52 -4.14 1.45
N TYR A 50 0.76 -3.11 1.81
CA TYR A 50 1.01 -1.72 1.53
C TYR A 50 1.36 -1.04 2.84
N SER A 51 2.29 -0.10 2.75
CA SER A 51 2.64 0.81 3.82
C SER A 51 1.70 2.03 3.80
N LEU A 52 1.69 2.83 4.87
CA LEU A 52 0.92 4.09 4.86
C LEU A 52 1.43 5.03 3.77
N LYS A 53 2.74 5.00 3.51
CA LYS A 53 3.36 5.77 2.44
C LYS A 53 2.89 5.34 1.04
N ASP A 54 2.78 4.03 0.80
CA ASP A 54 2.20 3.52 -0.45
C ASP A 54 0.76 4.02 -0.62
N ILE A 55 -0.05 3.96 0.45
CA ILE A 55 -1.45 4.43 0.44
C ILE A 55 -1.52 5.93 0.17
N ALA A 56 -0.65 6.73 0.80
CA ALA A 56 -0.57 8.16 0.57
C ALA A 56 -0.17 8.49 -0.88
N LEU A 57 0.76 7.74 -1.46
CA LEU A 57 1.12 7.87 -2.87
C LEU A 57 -0.09 7.56 -3.76
N LEU A 58 -0.78 6.44 -3.51
CA LEU A 58 -1.96 6.01 -4.26
C LEU A 58 -3.10 7.05 -4.24
N ARG A 59 -3.28 7.77 -3.13
CA ARG A 59 -4.25 8.87 -3.03
C ARG A 59 -3.93 10.06 -3.95
N ASN A 60 -2.66 10.31 -4.24
CA ASN A 60 -2.24 11.41 -5.10
C ASN A 60 -2.34 11.10 -6.61
N VAL A 61 -2.59 9.83 -6.96
CA VAL A 61 -2.75 9.40 -8.36
C VAL A 61 -4.25 9.40 -8.77
N SER A 62 -5.16 9.70 -7.84
CA SER A 62 -6.60 9.79 -8.10
C SER A 62 -7.01 11.15 -8.66
#